data_AF-A6TJ05-F1
#
_entry.id   AF-A6TJ05-F1
#
_cell.length_a   1.000
_cell.length_b   1.000
_cell.length_c   1.000
_cell.angle_alpha   90.00
_cell.angle_beta   90.00
_cell.angle_gamma   90.00
#
_symmetry.space_group_name_H-M   'P 1'
#
loop_
_entity.id
_entity.type
_entity.pdbx_description
1 polymer ?
#
loop_
_entity_poly.entity_id
_entity_poly.type
_entity_poly.pdbx_seq_one_letter_code
_entity_poly.pdbx_strand_id
1 'polypeptide(L)'
;MIRMILAINNQCFIGKNNTLMYRLKDDMLNFKKMTQNNIVVMGRKTFESLNNRGLPNRLNVVVTSKAETFEDIQTITTHDMKRSETFTKEGHVVYITPDSFINQFLPFHRDSEDEIWVIGGAQVYEAATPFASEIICTFVDDDEVGDVALKPKLFGGFTHLATLKSVDVDEDNDKPYEITQLVRHEDLEHKLRELQAQQHEMEKEQTQNNLSTPLENGGLRQGEAFVIAATTSAALSQIDTESREDSSDSDSSSSDSSSSSSD
;
A
#
# COMPACT_ATOMS: atom_id res chain seq x y z
N MET A 1 -3.31 2.42 11.71
CA MET A 1 -2.59 2.25 10.42
C MET A 1 -3.53 1.65 9.37
N ILE A 2 -3.66 2.31 8.22
CA ILE A 2 -4.52 1.87 7.11
C ILE A 2 -3.67 1.28 5.99
N ARG A 3 -3.97 0.05 5.57
CA ARG A 3 -3.29 -0.65 4.49
C ARG A 3 -4.31 -1.12 3.45
N MET A 4 -3.89 -1.20 2.20
CA MET A 4 -4.70 -1.79 1.13
C MET A 4 -4.10 -3.13 0.72
N ILE A 5 -4.94 -4.09 0.37
CA ILE A 5 -4.52 -5.33 -0.26
C ILE A 5 -5.38 -5.59 -1.49
N LEU A 6 -4.75 -5.86 -2.62
CA LEU A 6 -5.43 -6.07 -3.90
C LEU A 6 -4.62 -6.93 -4.87
N ALA A 7 -5.31 -7.52 -5.84
CA ALA A 7 -4.72 -8.10 -7.03
C ALA A 7 -5.17 -7.30 -8.26
N ILE A 8 -4.23 -7.00 -9.16
CA ILE A 8 -4.44 -6.19 -10.36
C ILE A 8 -3.63 -6.76 -11.51
N ASN A 9 -4.15 -6.67 -12.74
CA ASN A 9 -3.42 -7.10 -13.93
C ASN A 9 -2.78 -5.91 -14.68
N ASN A 10 -2.08 -6.20 -15.77
CA ASN A 10 -1.39 -5.20 -16.60
C ASN A 10 -2.32 -4.11 -17.15
N GLN A 11 -3.63 -4.41 -17.25
CA GLN A 11 -4.68 -3.50 -17.74
C GLN A 11 -5.45 -2.79 -16.61
N CYS A 12 -4.93 -2.83 -15.38
CA CYS A 12 -5.54 -2.24 -14.18
C CYS A 12 -6.88 -2.86 -13.73
N PHE A 13 -7.28 -4.02 -14.27
CA PHE A 13 -8.49 -4.71 -13.85
C PHE A 13 -8.28 -5.51 -12.57
N ILE A 14 -9.31 -5.50 -11.71
CA ILE A 14 -9.31 -6.18 -10.41
C ILE A 14 -10.44 -7.21 -10.28
N GLY A 15 -11.30 -7.33 -11.29
CA GLY A 15 -12.46 -8.19 -11.23
C GLY A 15 -13.30 -8.17 -12.50
N LYS A 16 -14.12 -9.21 -12.63
CA LYS A 16 -15.06 -9.43 -13.73
C LYS A 16 -16.31 -10.12 -13.20
N ASN A 17 -17.51 -9.67 -13.57
CA ASN A 17 -18.78 -10.28 -13.17
C ASN A 17 -18.93 -10.46 -11.63
N ASN A 18 -18.43 -9.50 -10.84
CA ASN A 18 -18.40 -9.56 -9.38
C ASN A 18 -17.63 -10.77 -8.81
N THR A 19 -16.63 -11.28 -9.53
CA THR A 19 -15.67 -12.29 -9.07
C THR A 19 -14.23 -11.86 -9.39
N LEU A 20 -13.27 -12.49 -8.72
CA LEU A 20 -11.86 -12.43 -9.12
C LEU A 20 -11.70 -13.05 -10.52
N MET A 21 -10.76 -12.50 -11.29
CA MET A 21 -10.49 -12.94 -12.68
C MET A 21 -9.69 -14.25 -12.72
N TYR A 22 -8.88 -14.50 -11.70
CA TYR A 22 -7.96 -15.62 -11.65
C TYR A 22 -8.07 -16.34 -10.31
N ARG A 23 -7.81 -17.64 -10.31
CA ARG A 23 -7.55 -18.40 -9.09
C ARG A 23 -6.06 -18.31 -8.79
N LEU A 24 -5.71 -17.56 -7.75
CA LEU A 24 -4.35 -17.36 -7.25
C LEU A 24 -4.29 -17.86 -5.80
N LYS A 25 -4.16 -19.18 -5.60
CA LYS A 25 -4.29 -19.78 -4.26
C LYS A 25 -3.28 -19.22 -3.27
N ASP A 26 -2.06 -18.99 -3.71
CA ASP A 26 -1.00 -18.44 -2.88
C ASP A 26 -1.26 -16.98 -2.47
N ASP A 27 -1.84 -16.18 -3.38
CA ASP A 27 -2.32 -14.83 -3.07
C ASP A 27 -3.46 -14.87 -2.04
N MET A 28 -4.41 -15.80 -2.17
CA MET A 28 -5.48 -15.98 -1.19
C MET A 28 -4.96 -16.40 0.20
N LEU A 29 -3.91 -17.22 0.25
CA LEU A 29 -3.22 -17.55 1.50
C LEU A 29 -2.55 -16.33 2.12
N ASN A 30 -1.89 -15.51 1.29
CA ASN A 30 -1.28 -14.24 1.72
C ASN A 30 -2.34 -13.26 2.26
N PHE A 31 -3.43 -13.07 1.51
CA PHE A 31 -4.58 -12.26 1.92
C PHE A 31 -5.13 -12.70 3.27
N LYS A 32 -5.36 -14.00 3.46
CA LYS A 32 -5.85 -14.54 4.73
C LYS A 32 -4.84 -14.27 5.86
N LYS A 33 -3.56 -14.55 5.64
CA LYS A 33 -2.51 -14.36 6.65
C LYS A 33 -2.41 -12.91 7.11
N MET A 34 -2.44 -11.96 6.17
CA MET A 34 -2.29 -10.54 6.47
C MET A 34 -3.53 -9.94 7.14
N THR A 35 -4.72 -10.34 6.71
CA THR A 35 -5.97 -9.72 7.17
C THR A 35 -6.58 -10.38 8.41
N GLN A 36 -6.11 -11.57 8.81
CA GLN A 36 -6.70 -12.30 9.93
C GLN A 36 -6.51 -11.56 11.27
N ASN A 37 -7.54 -11.61 12.13
CA ASN A 37 -7.62 -10.93 13.42
C ASN A 37 -7.55 -9.40 13.34
N ASN A 38 -7.79 -8.84 12.15
CA ASN A 38 -7.78 -7.41 11.89
C ASN A 38 -9.16 -6.92 11.41
N ILE A 39 -9.26 -5.62 11.21
CA ILE A 39 -10.44 -4.99 10.59
C ILE A 39 -10.27 -5.06 9.07
N VAL A 40 -11.27 -5.59 8.38
CA VAL A 40 -11.34 -5.57 6.91
C VAL A 40 -12.46 -4.66 6.46
N VAL A 41 -12.15 -3.74 5.55
CA VAL A 41 -13.11 -2.78 4.99
C VAL A 41 -13.37 -3.15 3.54
N MET A 42 -14.64 -3.30 3.19
CA MET A 42 -15.06 -3.60 1.83
C MET A 42 -16.30 -2.85 1.38
N GLY A 43 -16.50 -2.75 0.07
CA GLY A 43 -17.73 -2.24 -0.52
C GLY A 43 -18.82 -3.29 -0.58
N ARG A 44 -20.08 -2.86 -0.61
CA ARG A 44 -21.24 -3.76 -0.68
C ARG A 44 -21.21 -4.78 -1.82
N LYS A 45 -20.74 -4.42 -3.02
CA LYS A 45 -20.59 -5.39 -4.14
C LYS A 45 -19.57 -6.50 -3.84
N THR A 46 -18.45 -6.12 -3.24
CA THR A 46 -17.42 -7.06 -2.78
C THR A 46 -17.99 -7.99 -1.72
N PHE A 47 -18.75 -7.47 -0.76
CA PHE A 47 -19.44 -8.29 0.24
C PHE A 47 -20.46 -9.28 -0.40
N GLU A 48 -21.23 -8.83 -1.39
CA GLU A 48 -22.16 -9.68 -2.15
C GLU A 48 -21.41 -10.81 -2.89
N SER A 49 -20.21 -10.55 -3.43
CA SER A 49 -19.37 -11.57 -4.08
C SER A 49 -18.92 -12.68 -3.13
N LEU A 50 -18.82 -12.36 -1.83
CA LEU A 50 -18.51 -13.30 -0.75
C LEU A 50 -19.76 -14.05 -0.25
N ASN A 51 -20.81 -14.11 -1.05
CA ASN A 51 -22.12 -14.68 -0.70
C ASN A 51 -22.76 -14.02 0.54
N ASN A 52 -22.50 -12.73 0.76
CA ASN A 52 -22.96 -11.97 1.93
C ASN A 52 -22.52 -12.57 3.27
N ARG A 53 -21.35 -13.22 3.29
CA ARG A 53 -20.75 -13.76 4.51
C ARG A 53 -19.51 -12.97 4.90
N GLY A 54 -19.45 -12.63 6.18
CA GLY A 54 -18.26 -12.05 6.77
C GLY A 54 -17.08 -13.02 6.62
N LEU A 55 -15.91 -12.44 6.41
CA LEU A 55 -14.68 -13.19 6.47
C LEU A 55 -14.44 -13.64 7.93
N PRO A 56 -14.16 -14.93 8.17
CA PRO A 56 -14.00 -15.44 9.53
C PRO A 56 -12.76 -14.85 10.18
N ASN A 57 -12.81 -14.80 11.51
CA ASN A 57 -11.75 -14.24 12.36
C ASN A 57 -11.39 -12.78 12.04
N ARG A 58 -12.35 -11.99 11.54
CA ARG A 58 -12.18 -10.60 11.13
C ARG A 58 -13.41 -9.79 11.53
N LEU A 59 -13.19 -8.51 11.77
CA LEU A 59 -14.27 -7.52 11.81
C LEU A 59 -14.47 -6.99 10.39
N ASN A 60 -15.61 -7.26 9.79
CA ASN A 60 -15.94 -6.91 8.41
C ASN A 60 -16.76 -5.63 8.40
N VAL A 61 -16.17 -4.54 7.93
CA VAL A 61 -16.84 -3.25 7.75
C VAL A 61 -17.28 -3.13 6.29
N VAL A 62 -18.59 -3.04 6.06
CA VAL A 62 -19.19 -2.97 4.73
C VAL A 62 -19.71 -1.56 4.44
N VAL A 63 -19.11 -0.89 3.47
CA VAL A 63 -19.48 0.46 3.03
C VAL A 63 -20.68 0.39 2.08
N THR A 64 -21.80 1.00 2.46
CA THR A 64 -23.07 0.98 1.70
C THR A 64 -23.95 2.21 1.93
N SER A 65 -24.63 2.68 0.88
CA SER A 65 -25.63 3.75 0.98
C SER A 65 -27.02 3.25 1.41
N LYS A 66 -27.31 1.96 1.21
CA LYS A 66 -28.55 1.31 1.66
C LYS A 66 -28.38 0.79 3.09
N ALA A 67 -28.08 1.71 4.00
CA ALA A 67 -27.95 1.40 5.41
C ALA A 67 -29.31 1.38 6.14
N GLU A 68 -30.42 1.59 5.40
CA GLU A 68 -31.78 1.48 5.90
C GLU A 68 -32.00 0.07 6.49
N THR A 69 -32.31 0.01 7.79
CA THR A 69 -32.52 -1.17 8.67
C THR A 69 -31.32 -1.81 9.36
N PHE A 70 -30.41 -1.02 9.93
CA PHE A 70 -29.58 -1.54 11.03
C PHE A 70 -29.57 -0.58 12.23
N GLU A 71 -30.26 -0.96 13.31
CA GLU A 71 -29.98 -0.46 14.67
C GLU A 71 -28.51 -0.76 15.08
N ASP A 72 -27.82 -1.62 14.30
CA ASP A 72 -26.44 -2.06 14.46
C ASP A 72 -25.41 -1.28 13.62
N ILE A 73 -25.74 -0.09 13.09
CA ILE A 73 -24.68 0.90 12.79
C ILE A 73 -24.17 1.39 14.15
N GLN A 74 -23.53 0.49 14.90
CA GLN A 74 -22.65 0.93 15.96
C GLN A 74 -21.63 1.80 15.25
N THR A 75 -21.64 3.09 15.60
CA THR A 75 -20.39 3.83 15.61
C THR A 75 -19.49 2.95 16.43
N ILE A 76 -18.62 2.15 15.78
CA ILE A 76 -17.63 1.36 16.50
C ILE A 76 -16.76 2.43 17.12
N THR A 77 -17.07 2.74 18.37
CA THR A 77 -16.29 3.70 19.11
C THR A 77 -15.03 2.97 19.54
N THR A 78 -13.98 3.73 19.76
CA THR A 78 -12.69 3.27 20.29
C THR A 78 -12.77 2.37 21.52
N HIS A 79 -13.92 2.35 22.20
CA HIS A 79 -14.18 1.52 23.38
C HIS A 79 -14.65 0.10 23.04
N ASP A 80 -15.24 -0.13 21.86
CA ASP A 80 -15.62 -1.48 21.40
C ASP A 80 -14.40 -2.26 20.90
N MET A 81 -13.35 -1.54 20.46
CA MET A 81 -12.11 -2.10 19.92
C MET A 81 -11.19 -2.69 20.99
N LYS A 82 -11.27 -2.21 22.24
CA LYS A 82 -10.57 -2.81 23.39
C LYS A 82 -11.26 -4.05 23.97
N ARG A 83 -12.40 -4.48 23.42
CA ARG A 83 -13.21 -5.57 23.99
C ARG A 83 -13.83 -6.54 23.01
N SER A 84 -13.20 -6.78 21.87
CA SER A 84 -13.50 -7.96 21.07
C SER A 84 -12.32 -8.93 21.02
N GLU A 85 -12.15 -9.68 22.11
CA GLU A 85 -11.61 -11.05 22.02
C GLU A 85 -12.57 -11.98 21.24
N THR A 86 -13.66 -11.46 20.68
CA THR A 86 -14.69 -12.25 20.01
C THR A 86 -14.62 -11.98 18.52
N PHE A 87 -13.51 -12.38 17.89
CA PHE A 87 -13.55 -12.71 16.48
C PHE A 87 -14.32 -14.03 16.35
N THR A 88 -15.61 -14.00 16.03
CA THR A 88 -16.35 -15.24 15.81
C THR A 88 -15.84 -16.00 14.59
N LYS A 89 -16.05 -17.32 14.63
CA LYS A 89 -15.83 -18.21 13.48
C LYS A 89 -16.67 -17.81 12.26
N GLU A 90 -17.75 -17.05 12.45
CA GLU A 90 -18.66 -16.63 11.39
C GLU A 90 -18.31 -15.24 10.79
N GLY A 91 -17.40 -14.49 11.43
CA GLY A 91 -17.03 -13.14 11.03
C GLY A 91 -18.09 -12.12 11.45
N HIS A 92 -17.69 -11.08 12.17
CA HIS A 92 -18.61 -9.99 12.54
C HIS A 92 -18.74 -9.03 11.36
N VAL A 93 -19.96 -8.59 11.06
CA VAL A 93 -20.24 -7.65 9.96
C VAL A 93 -20.90 -6.40 10.53
N VAL A 94 -20.34 -5.23 10.20
CA VAL A 94 -20.89 -3.91 10.53
C VAL A 94 -21.01 -3.09 9.26
N TYR A 95 -22.06 -2.29 9.15
CA TYR A 95 -22.32 -1.45 7.98
C TYR A 95 -22.01 0.00 8.29
N ILE A 96 -21.42 0.71 7.33
CA ILE A 96 -21.11 2.14 7.43
C ILE A 96 -21.51 2.86 6.15
N THR A 97 -21.96 4.11 6.27
CA THR A 97 -22.25 4.93 5.09
C THR A 97 -20.95 5.42 4.44
N PRO A 98 -20.93 5.70 3.12
CA PRO A 98 -19.77 6.30 2.47
C PRO A 98 -19.30 7.60 3.12
N ASP A 99 -20.26 8.43 3.58
CA ASP A 99 -19.96 9.70 4.25
C ASP A 99 -19.24 9.47 5.59
N SER A 100 -19.78 8.61 6.46
CA SER A 100 -19.14 8.27 7.73
C SER A 100 -17.79 7.55 7.52
N PHE A 101 -17.66 6.74 6.46
CA PHE A 101 -16.39 6.11 6.12
C PHE A 101 -15.30 7.14 5.80
N ILE A 102 -15.62 8.12 4.94
CA ILE A 102 -14.66 9.12 4.46
C ILE A 102 -14.37 10.18 5.52
N ASN A 103 -15.39 10.68 6.19
CA ASN A 103 -15.28 11.87 7.04
C ASN A 103 -15.02 11.55 8.52
N GLN A 104 -15.18 10.29 8.93
CA GLN A 104 -15.01 9.89 10.34
C GLN A 104 -14.07 8.69 10.47
N PHE A 105 -14.38 7.56 9.83
CA PHE A 105 -13.64 6.32 10.00
C PHE A 105 -12.19 6.42 9.51
N LEU A 106 -11.97 6.88 8.28
CA LEU A 106 -10.62 6.98 7.70
C LEU A 106 -9.73 8.00 8.44
N PRO A 107 -10.17 9.24 8.75
CA PRO A 107 -9.39 10.19 9.54
C PRO A 107 -9.06 9.65 10.94
N PHE A 108 -10.03 9.00 11.59
CA PHE A 108 -9.85 8.46 12.93
C PHE A 108 -8.76 7.37 12.99
N HIS A 109 -8.78 6.42 12.07
CA HIS A 109 -7.85 5.28 12.08
C HIS A 109 -6.50 5.56 11.41
N ARG A 110 -6.34 6.73 10.75
CA ARG A 110 -5.06 7.17 10.21
C ARG A 110 -4.00 7.24 11.32
N ASP A 111 -4.39 7.84 12.45
CA ASP A 111 -3.50 8.09 13.59
C ASP A 111 -3.69 7.08 14.73
N SER A 112 -4.44 6.00 14.50
CA SER A 112 -4.64 4.94 15.48
C SER A 112 -3.65 3.78 15.31
N GLU A 113 -3.47 3.01 16.38
CA GLU A 113 -2.67 1.78 16.41
C GLU A 113 -3.38 0.59 15.73
N ASP A 114 -4.63 0.78 15.31
CA ASP A 114 -5.43 -0.31 14.76
C ASP A 114 -4.95 -0.70 13.37
N GLU A 115 -5.02 -2.00 13.09
CA GLU A 115 -4.65 -2.55 11.80
C GLU A 115 -5.89 -2.67 10.91
N ILE A 116 -6.01 -1.72 9.96
CA ILE A 116 -7.12 -1.65 9.01
C ILE A 116 -6.66 -2.13 7.63
N TRP A 117 -7.35 -3.12 7.09
CA TRP A 117 -7.13 -3.65 5.75
C TRP A 117 -8.30 -3.31 4.83
N VAL A 118 -8.06 -2.43 3.86
CA VAL A 118 -9.02 -2.15 2.79
C VAL A 118 -8.86 -3.20 1.70
N ILE A 119 -9.94 -3.93 1.44
CA ILE A 119 -9.96 -5.09 0.54
C ILE A 119 -10.83 -4.84 -0.72
N GLY A 120 -11.21 -3.58 -0.95
CA GLY A 120 -11.90 -3.13 -2.16
C GLY A 120 -13.42 -3.03 -2.03
N GLY A 121 -14.18 -2.83 -3.10
CA GLY A 121 -13.75 -2.65 -4.48
C GLY A 121 -13.28 -1.24 -4.80
N ALA A 122 -13.23 -0.91 -6.10
CA ALA A 122 -12.60 0.29 -6.65
C ALA A 122 -12.94 1.61 -5.93
N GLN A 123 -14.21 1.85 -5.61
CA GLN A 123 -14.62 3.07 -4.92
C GLN A 123 -14.10 3.17 -3.48
N VAL A 124 -13.99 2.03 -2.78
CA VAL A 124 -13.48 1.98 -1.40
C VAL A 124 -11.97 2.17 -1.41
N TYR A 125 -11.26 1.56 -2.37
CA TYR A 125 -9.84 1.82 -2.57
C TYR A 125 -9.59 3.31 -2.87
N GLU A 126 -10.32 3.90 -3.83
CA GLU A 126 -10.16 5.32 -4.18
C GLU A 126 -10.39 6.25 -2.97
N ALA A 127 -11.41 5.96 -2.15
CA ALA A 127 -11.70 6.72 -0.94
C ALA A 127 -10.63 6.56 0.16
N ALA A 128 -10.06 5.36 0.32
CA ALA A 128 -9.04 5.08 1.33
C ALA A 128 -7.62 5.50 0.91
N THR A 129 -7.39 5.66 -0.39
CA THR A 129 -6.07 5.98 -0.96
C THR A 129 -5.38 7.18 -0.30
N PRO A 130 -6.05 8.28 0.07
CA PRO A 130 -5.38 9.41 0.75
C PRO A 130 -4.90 9.11 2.18
N PHE A 131 -5.36 8.02 2.79
CA PHE A 131 -5.10 7.67 4.18
C PHE A 131 -4.23 6.42 4.35
N ALA A 132 -4.08 5.61 3.30
CA ALA A 132 -3.34 4.35 3.37
C ALA A 132 -1.83 4.58 3.44
N SER A 133 -1.13 3.99 4.41
CA SER A 133 0.34 4.06 4.49
C SER A 133 1.03 3.06 3.55
N GLU A 134 0.32 1.99 3.20
CA GLU A 134 0.88 0.84 2.50
C GLU A 134 -0.14 0.17 1.58
N ILE A 135 0.36 -0.42 0.50
CA ILE A 135 -0.38 -1.29 -0.41
C ILE A 135 0.38 -2.60 -0.55
N ILE A 136 -0.27 -3.71 -0.24
CA ILE A 136 0.17 -5.04 -0.69
C ILE A 136 -0.52 -5.31 -2.03
N CYS A 137 0.24 -5.23 -3.11
CA CYS A 137 -0.28 -5.34 -4.46
C CYS A 137 0.24 -6.60 -5.14
N THR A 138 -0.70 -7.46 -5.54
CA THR A 138 -0.43 -8.63 -6.38
C THR A 138 -0.58 -8.22 -7.85
N PHE A 139 0.55 -8.09 -8.55
CA PHE A 139 0.61 -7.76 -9.97
C PHE A 139 0.58 -9.04 -10.79
N VAL A 140 -0.53 -9.28 -11.48
CA VAL A 140 -0.75 -10.44 -12.33
C VAL A 140 -0.28 -10.11 -13.75
N ASP A 141 0.65 -10.91 -14.28
CA ASP A 141 1.14 -10.77 -15.65
C ASP A 141 0.13 -11.38 -16.63
N ASP A 142 -0.90 -10.60 -16.92
CA ASP A 142 -1.97 -10.93 -17.85
C ASP A 142 -2.69 -9.67 -18.36
N ASP A 143 -3.19 -9.73 -19.59
CA ASP A 143 -3.89 -8.63 -20.26
C ASP A 143 -5.41 -8.85 -20.42
N GLU A 144 -6.00 -9.83 -19.72
CA GLU A 144 -7.45 -10.05 -19.81
C GLU A 144 -8.24 -8.80 -19.40
N VAL A 145 -9.32 -8.54 -20.13
CA VAL A 145 -10.23 -7.42 -19.85
C VAL A 145 -11.28 -7.83 -18.82
N GLY A 146 -11.31 -7.08 -17.72
CA GLY A 146 -12.33 -7.15 -16.67
C GLY A 146 -13.43 -6.09 -16.83
N ASP A 147 -14.27 -5.94 -15.80
CA ASP A 147 -15.34 -4.93 -15.75
C ASP A 147 -15.16 -3.88 -14.63
N VAL A 148 -14.26 -4.15 -13.68
CA VAL A 148 -13.87 -3.22 -12.62
C VAL A 148 -12.37 -2.97 -12.73
N ALA A 149 -12.00 -1.71 -12.97
CA ALA A 149 -10.61 -1.27 -13.03
C ALA A 149 -10.31 -0.21 -11.95
N LEU A 150 -9.06 -0.17 -11.53
CA LEU A 150 -8.52 0.94 -10.74
C LEU A 150 -7.93 2.00 -11.67
N LYS A 151 -7.94 3.25 -11.20
CA LYS A 151 -7.31 4.35 -11.92
C LYS A 151 -5.81 4.31 -11.64
N PRO A 152 -4.91 4.38 -12.65
CA PRO A 152 -3.46 4.35 -12.43
C PRO A 152 -2.96 5.35 -11.38
N LYS A 153 -3.58 6.54 -11.33
CA LYS A 153 -3.28 7.59 -10.33
C LYS A 153 -3.40 7.14 -8.87
N LEU A 154 -4.10 6.02 -8.60
CA LEU A 154 -4.22 5.45 -7.25
C LEU A 154 -2.84 5.12 -6.65
N PHE A 155 -1.90 4.71 -7.49
CA PHE A 155 -0.55 4.32 -7.07
C PHE A 155 0.45 5.49 -7.04
N GLY A 156 0.10 6.66 -7.58
CA GLY A 156 1.07 7.75 -7.80
C GLY A 156 1.73 8.34 -6.53
N GLY A 157 1.18 8.08 -5.35
CA GLY A 157 1.76 8.48 -4.05
C GLY A 157 2.54 7.38 -3.33
N PHE A 158 2.76 6.23 -3.98
CA PHE A 158 3.41 5.07 -3.41
C PHE A 158 4.62 4.65 -4.23
N THR A 159 5.68 4.21 -3.54
CA THR A 159 6.87 3.63 -4.18
C THR A 159 6.96 2.15 -3.87
N HIS A 160 7.59 1.40 -4.77
CA HIS A 160 7.92 0.01 -4.53
C HIS A 160 8.98 -0.10 -3.44
N LEU A 161 8.65 -0.84 -2.37
CA LEU A 161 9.59 -1.14 -1.29
C LEU A 161 10.28 -2.48 -1.50
N ALA A 162 9.51 -3.51 -1.83
CA ALA A 162 10.01 -4.87 -1.99
C ALA A 162 9.04 -5.76 -2.79
N THR A 163 9.60 -6.74 -3.49
CA THR A 163 8.84 -7.90 -3.97
C THR A 163 8.87 -8.98 -2.89
N LEU A 164 7.71 -9.31 -2.35
CA LEU A 164 7.54 -10.26 -1.25
C LEU A 164 7.54 -11.71 -1.74
N LYS A 165 7.01 -11.95 -2.94
CA LYS A 165 6.93 -13.28 -3.56
C LYS A 165 6.74 -13.14 -5.07
N SER A 166 7.39 -14.00 -5.86
CA SER A 166 7.06 -14.22 -7.27
C SER A 166 6.55 -15.65 -7.43
N VAL A 167 5.49 -15.84 -8.21
CA VAL A 167 4.80 -17.11 -8.39
C VAL A 167 4.59 -17.35 -9.88
N ASP A 168 5.06 -18.51 -10.37
CA ASP A 168 4.81 -18.98 -11.73
C ASP A 168 3.46 -19.72 -11.82
N VAL A 169 3.01 -19.97 -13.05
CA VAL A 169 1.80 -20.78 -13.30
C VAL A 169 1.99 -22.21 -12.82
N ASP A 170 1.01 -22.73 -12.10
CA ASP A 170 0.95 -24.13 -11.67
C ASP A 170 -0.50 -24.65 -11.57
N GLU A 171 -0.70 -25.80 -10.92
CA GLU A 171 -2.03 -26.39 -10.72
C GLU A 171 -2.95 -25.58 -9.80
N ASP A 172 -2.39 -24.67 -8.99
CA ASP A 172 -3.06 -23.89 -7.96
C ASP A 172 -3.18 -22.39 -8.31
N ASN A 173 -2.39 -21.92 -9.28
CA ASN A 173 -2.26 -20.53 -9.69
C ASN A 173 -2.36 -20.38 -11.22
N ASP A 174 -3.44 -19.74 -11.68
CA ASP A 174 -3.78 -19.71 -13.12
C ASP A 174 -2.85 -18.83 -13.98
N LYS A 175 -2.15 -17.87 -13.36
CA LYS A 175 -1.31 -16.85 -14.03
C LYS A 175 -0.03 -16.61 -13.25
N PRO A 176 1.07 -16.17 -13.90
CA PRO A 176 2.25 -15.70 -13.18
C PRO A 176 1.95 -14.35 -12.53
N TYR A 177 2.50 -14.10 -11.35
CA TYR A 177 2.31 -12.85 -10.64
C TYR A 177 3.41 -12.57 -9.60
N GLU A 178 3.49 -11.31 -9.19
CA GLU A 178 4.33 -10.87 -8.07
C GLU A 178 3.50 -10.21 -6.98
N ILE A 179 3.73 -10.60 -5.72
CA ILE A 179 3.21 -9.89 -4.55
C ILE A 179 4.26 -8.86 -4.16
N THR A 180 3.89 -7.59 -4.20
CA THR A 180 4.76 -6.46 -3.91
C THR A 180 4.23 -5.64 -2.74
N GLN A 181 5.15 -5.00 -2.04
CA GLN A 181 4.86 -4.03 -1.00
C GLN A 181 5.15 -2.63 -1.54
N LEU A 182 4.14 -1.77 -1.54
CA LEU A 182 4.26 -0.37 -1.89
C LEU A 182 4.03 0.47 -0.63
N VAL A 183 4.87 1.49 -0.41
CA VAL A 183 4.79 2.39 0.75
C VAL A 183 4.59 3.83 0.32
N ARG A 184 3.84 4.59 1.10
CA ARG A 184 3.60 6.01 0.83
C ARG A 184 4.92 6.79 0.85
N HIS A 185 5.13 7.64 -0.16
CA HIS A 185 6.34 8.47 -0.29
C HIS A 185 6.63 9.29 0.98
N GLU A 186 5.62 10.02 1.46
CA GLU A 186 5.72 10.91 2.62
C GLU A 186 6.14 10.17 3.90
N ASP A 187 5.63 8.94 4.11
CA ASP A 187 5.94 8.12 5.28
C ASP A 187 7.38 7.61 5.23
N LEU A 188 7.86 7.23 4.04
CA LEU A 188 9.24 6.79 3.82
C LEU A 188 10.24 7.93 4.04
N GLU A 189 9.95 9.12 3.51
CA GLU A 189 10.78 10.32 3.71
C GLU A 189 10.88 10.72 5.19
N HIS A 190 9.75 10.66 5.91
CA HIS A 190 9.75 10.93 7.35
C HIS A 190 10.64 9.94 8.11
N LYS A 191 10.50 8.64 7.82
CA LYS A 191 11.31 7.59 8.44
C LYS A 191 12.80 7.73 8.12
N LEU A 192 13.13 8.12 6.89
CA LEU A 192 14.52 8.37 6.48
C LEU A 192 15.14 9.53 7.27
N ARG A 193 14.40 10.65 7.40
CA ARG A 193 14.86 11.81 8.20
C ARG A 193 15.09 11.44 9.67
N GLU A 194 14.18 10.66 10.24
CA GLU A 194 14.31 10.18 11.63
C GLU A 194 15.56 9.31 11.83
N LEU A 195 15.81 8.35 10.93
CA LEU A 195 16.99 7.50 10.98
C LEU A 195 18.29 8.29 10.82
N GLN A 196 18.31 9.29 9.93
CA GLN A 196 19.46 10.17 9.75
C GLN A 196 19.74 11.02 11.00
N ALA A 197 18.68 11.50 11.67
CA ALA A 197 18.82 12.24 12.92
C ALA A 197 19.40 11.36 14.04
N GLN A 198 18.90 10.12 14.19
CA GLN A 198 19.41 9.14 15.15
C GLN A 198 20.88 8.79 14.89
N GLN A 199 21.27 8.61 13.62
CA GLN A 199 22.68 8.36 13.25
C GLN A 199 23.57 9.53 13.66
N HIS A 200 23.17 10.75 13.38
CA HIS A 200 23.94 11.94 13.74
C HIS A 200 24.04 12.15 15.27
N GLU A 201 23.02 11.80 16.04
CA GLU A 201 23.08 11.80 17.51
C GLU A 201 24.07 10.74 18.03
N MET A 202 24.00 9.50 17.51
CA MET A 202 24.94 8.44 17.86
C MET A 202 26.40 8.82 17.52
N GLU A 203 26.64 9.47 16.38
CA GLU A 203 27.98 9.95 15.99
C GLU A 203 28.51 11.03 16.95
N LYS A 204 27.65 11.95 17.40
CA LYS A 204 28.01 12.97 18.41
C LYS A 204 28.38 12.32 19.74
N GLU A 205 27.59 11.37 20.21
CA GLU A 205 27.86 10.64 21.45
C GLU A 205 29.16 9.83 21.39
N GLN A 206 29.43 9.16 20.26
CA GLN A 206 30.69 8.44 20.04
C GLN A 206 31.90 9.40 19.97
N THR A 207 31.76 10.56 19.31
CA THR A 207 32.82 11.57 19.25
C THR A 207 33.13 12.15 20.65
N GLN A 208 32.10 12.35 21.48
CA GLN A 208 32.24 12.88 22.83
C GLN A 208 32.82 11.84 23.81
N ASN A 209 32.49 10.55 23.65
CA ASN A 209 33.06 9.45 24.42
C ASN A 209 34.52 9.13 24.02
N ASN A 210 34.87 9.28 22.74
CA ASN A 210 36.26 9.12 22.26
C ASN A 210 37.17 10.30 22.67
N LEU A 211 36.61 11.50 22.93
CA LEU A 211 37.37 12.63 23.49
C LEU A 211 37.65 12.49 25.01
N SER A 212 36.95 11.58 25.71
CA SER A 212 37.01 11.42 27.17
C SER A 212 37.75 10.15 27.64
N THR A 213 38.31 9.37 26.72
CA THR A 213 39.25 8.29 27.02
C THR A 213 40.68 8.71 26.62
N PRO A 214 41.65 8.78 27.55
CA PRO A 214 43.04 9.04 27.19
C PRO A 214 43.54 7.92 26.28
N LEU A 215 44.27 8.30 25.22
CA LEU A 215 45.01 7.39 24.35
C LEU A 215 46.03 6.59 25.19
N GLU A 216 45.64 5.43 25.70
CA GLU A 216 46.58 4.38 26.10
C GLU A 216 46.55 3.23 25.08
N ASN A 217 47.64 3.18 24.32
CA ASN A 217 48.20 2.04 23.60
C ASN A 217 47.39 1.40 22.45
N GLY A 218 47.78 1.81 21.23
CA GLY A 218 48.04 0.99 20.06
C GLY A 218 47.26 -0.31 19.85
N GLY A 219 46.35 -0.30 18.87
CA GLY A 219 45.80 -1.51 18.28
C GLY A 219 44.80 -1.22 17.16
N LEU A 220 45.20 -1.46 15.90
CA LEU A 220 44.35 -1.44 14.71
C LEU A 220 43.06 -2.25 14.89
N ARG A 221 41.89 -1.66 14.62
CA ARG A 221 40.69 -2.35 14.12
C ARG A 221 39.89 -1.46 13.17
N GLN A 222 40.31 -1.44 11.90
CA GLN A 222 39.43 -1.07 10.78
C GLN A 222 38.72 -2.34 10.30
N GLY A 223 37.40 -2.35 10.36
CA GLY A 223 36.59 -3.43 9.84
C GLY A 223 35.26 -3.48 10.56
N GLU A 224 34.29 -2.72 10.05
CA GLU A 224 32.81 -2.93 10.16
C GLU A 224 31.99 -1.68 9.79
N ALA A 225 32.62 -0.55 9.44
CA ALA A 225 31.91 0.66 8.99
C ALA A 225 31.69 0.76 7.45
N PHE A 226 32.10 -0.23 6.66
CA PHE A 226 32.15 -0.09 5.18
C PHE A 226 31.01 -0.75 4.40
N VAL A 227 30.10 -1.48 5.05
CA VAL A 227 29.12 -2.31 4.32
C VAL A 227 27.73 -1.65 4.17
N ILE A 228 27.37 -0.69 5.01
CA ILE A 228 26.01 -0.09 4.98
C ILE A 228 25.96 1.21 4.13
N ALA A 229 27.07 1.93 4.00
CA ALA A 229 27.12 3.15 3.17
C ALA A 229 26.99 2.85 1.66
N ALA A 230 27.42 1.67 1.22
CA ALA A 230 27.43 1.30 -0.19
C ALA A 230 26.03 0.95 -0.74
N THR A 231 25.14 0.38 0.09
CA THR A 231 23.79 -0.02 -0.33
C THR A 231 22.82 1.16 -0.41
N THR A 232 22.94 2.14 0.49
CA THR A 232 22.08 3.34 0.47
C THR A 232 22.41 4.27 -0.70
N SER A 233 23.70 4.36 -1.07
CA SER A 233 24.13 5.20 -2.20
C SER A 233 23.68 4.66 -3.56
N ALA A 234 23.52 3.34 -3.70
CA ALA A 234 23.00 2.71 -4.91
C ALA A 234 21.50 2.98 -5.12
N ALA A 235 20.70 2.95 -4.05
CA ALA A 235 19.27 3.26 -4.11
C ALA A 235 19.01 4.75 -4.46
N LEU A 236 19.84 5.67 -3.94
CA LEU A 236 19.75 7.10 -4.27
C LEU A 236 20.13 7.41 -5.72
N SER A 237 21.05 6.65 -6.32
CA SER A 237 21.45 6.87 -7.72
C SER A 237 20.37 6.54 -8.75
N GLN A 238 19.40 5.69 -8.39
CA GLN A 238 18.28 5.32 -9.27
C GLN A 238 17.12 6.33 -9.20
N ILE A 239 16.94 6.98 -8.04
CA ILE A 239 15.91 8.02 -7.83
C ILE A 239 16.26 9.34 -8.57
N ASP A 240 17.56 9.65 -8.68
CA ASP A 240 18.04 10.86 -9.36
C ASP A 240 18.08 10.76 -10.89
N THR A 241 17.96 9.56 -11.45
CA THR A 241 17.91 9.33 -12.92
C THR A 241 16.49 9.40 -13.48
N GLU A 242 15.49 8.88 -12.76
CA GLU A 242 14.08 8.90 -13.22
C GLU A 242 13.44 10.29 -13.13
N SER A 243 13.94 11.17 -12.26
CA SER A 243 13.48 12.56 -12.14
C SER A 243 14.07 13.53 -13.17
N ARG A 244 15.07 13.10 -13.95
CA ARG A 244 15.74 13.95 -14.96
C ARG A 244 15.25 13.71 -16.39
N GLU A 245 14.75 12.51 -16.71
CA GLU A 245 14.32 12.18 -18.08
C GLU A 245 12.96 12.79 -18.47
N ASP A 246 12.16 13.27 -17.51
CA ASP A 246 10.84 13.89 -17.77
C ASP A 246 10.90 15.40 -18.07
N SER A 247 12.11 15.98 -18.22
CA SER A 247 12.30 17.44 -18.35
C SER A 247 13.01 17.91 -19.62
N SER A 248 13.25 17.04 -20.62
CA SER A 248 13.98 17.42 -21.84
C SER A 248 13.22 17.16 -23.14
N ASP A 249 11.95 17.57 -23.24
CA ASP A 249 11.28 17.74 -24.53
C ASP A 249 10.35 18.95 -24.53
N SER A 250 10.94 20.15 -24.50
CA SER A 250 10.31 21.35 -25.05
C SER A 250 11.37 22.41 -25.34
N ASP A 251 11.80 22.52 -26.59
CA ASP A 251 12.01 23.80 -27.29
C ASP A 251 12.68 23.59 -28.66
N SER A 252 11.88 23.70 -29.73
CA SER A 252 12.33 24.50 -30.88
C SER A 252 11.12 25.09 -31.58
N SER A 253 10.99 26.40 -31.38
CA SER A 253 10.01 27.27 -31.99
C SER A 253 10.37 27.62 -33.44
N SER A 254 9.30 27.83 -34.20
CA SER A 254 9.15 28.47 -35.50
C SER A 254 10.17 29.57 -35.87
N SER A 255 10.54 29.63 -37.15
CA SER A 255 10.53 30.90 -37.89
C SER A 255 10.26 30.71 -39.39
N ASP A 256 9.47 31.65 -39.91
CA ASP A 256 8.89 31.81 -41.23
C ASP A 256 9.89 31.90 -42.39
N SER A 257 9.45 31.56 -43.62
CA SER A 257 9.13 32.57 -44.66
C SER A 257 8.81 31.96 -46.04
N SER A 258 7.67 32.42 -46.58
CA SER A 258 7.27 32.63 -47.98
C SER A 258 8.12 32.09 -49.15
N SER A 259 7.49 31.43 -50.14
CA SER A 259 7.14 32.04 -51.46
C SER A 259 6.68 31.02 -52.52
N SER A 260 5.59 31.40 -53.22
CA SER A 260 5.25 31.21 -54.65
C SER A 260 5.37 29.85 -55.37
N SER A 261 4.26 29.46 -56.02
CA SER A 261 4.06 29.18 -57.47
C SER A 261 3.11 27.99 -57.66
N SER A 262 1.88 28.21 -58.11
CA SER A 262 1.45 28.07 -59.53
C SER A 262 1.48 26.63 -60.03
N ASP A 263 0.33 25.96 -60.01
CA ASP A 263 -0.43 25.41 -61.15
C ASP A 263 -1.43 24.33 -60.69
#